data_AF-A0A8C2NYN9-F1
#
_entry.id   AF-A0A8C2NYN9-F1
#
_cell.length_a   1.000
_cell.length_b   1.000
_cell.length_c   1.000
_cell.angle_alpha   90.00
_cell.angle_beta   90.00
_cell.angle_gamma   90.00
#
_symmetry.space_group_name_H-M   'P 1'
#
loop_
_entity.id
_entity.type
_entity.pdbx_description
1 polymer ?
#
loop_
_entity_poly.entity_id
_entity_poly.type
_entity_poly.pdbx_seq_one_letter_code
_entity_poly.pdbx_strand_id
1 'polypeptide(L)'
;MANTTQDTFYFILTGIPGFEAHHIWISIPFCCLYTISIMGNTTILTVICTEPSLVQPMYLFLSMLALTDLGLTLSTLPTVMQLLWFNNQIISFEGCFAQLFFLHTFSFMESSVLLAMSFDRYVAICRPLHYATTLTNSVVGRIGLAILCRCVLAVLPSLFLLKRLPFCRSHLLSHSYCLHQDMIRLVCADIRVNNWYAFAVVLLIIVMDPLLIALSYTFILKSILCTASWTERLRALNNCLSHMLAVLVLYVPMVGVSMTHRFAKHAPPLVHVIVANIYLLAPPVMNPIIYSVKTKQIRQGIFRLISQRSMYLR
;
A
#
# COMPACT_ATOMS: atom_id res chain seq x y z
N MET A 1 2.46 -50.64 -3.69
CA MET A 1 1.81 -49.31 -3.64
C MET A 1 2.46 -48.54 -2.50
N ALA A 2 3.47 -47.73 -2.83
CA ALA A 2 4.09 -46.85 -1.84
C ALA A 2 3.16 -45.65 -1.64
N ASN A 3 2.63 -45.51 -0.43
CA ASN A 3 1.88 -44.34 0.00
C ASN A 3 2.88 -43.20 0.23
N THR A 4 3.28 -42.50 -0.83
CA THR A 4 3.95 -41.20 -0.70
C THR A 4 2.94 -40.21 -0.16
N THR A 5 2.91 -40.04 1.15
CA THR A 5 2.47 -38.78 1.77
C THR A 5 3.39 -37.70 1.21
N GLN A 6 2.91 -37.00 0.20
CA GLN A 6 3.59 -35.86 -0.40
C GLN A 6 3.66 -34.78 0.68
N ASP A 7 4.75 -34.74 1.45
CA ASP A 7 4.94 -33.73 2.49
C ASP A 7 4.78 -32.35 1.85
N THR A 8 3.68 -31.68 2.20
CA THR A 8 3.32 -30.39 1.65
C THR A 8 4.38 -29.38 2.07
N PHE A 9 5.18 -28.88 1.13
CA PHE A 9 6.22 -27.88 1.44
C PHE A 9 5.59 -26.65 2.13
N TYR A 10 6.18 -26.21 3.23
CA TYR A 10 5.70 -25.09 4.03
C TYR A 10 6.83 -24.13 4.39
N PHE A 11 6.49 -22.90 4.78
CA PHE A 11 7.42 -21.92 5.34
C PHE A 11 7.09 -21.66 6.81
N ILE A 12 8.12 -21.25 7.55
CA ILE A 12 8.04 -20.86 8.96
C ILE A 12 8.30 -19.35 9.03
N LEU A 13 7.28 -18.59 9.39
CA LEU A 13 7.32 -17.14 9.56
C LEU A 13 7.93 -16.79 10.92
N THR A 14 8.92 -15.91 10.93
CA THR A 14 9.50 -15.36 12.17
C THR A 14 8.83 -14.04 12.50
N GLY A 15 8.32 -13.88 13.72
CA GLY A 15 7.65 -12.66 14.15
C GLY A 15 8.62 -11.49 14.30
N ILE A 16 8.92 -11.17 15.55
CA ILE A 16 9.99 -10.24 15.89
C ILE A 16 11.08 -11.06 16.60
N PRO A 17 12.23 -11.31 15.95
CA PRO A 17 13.27 -12.17 16.52
C PRO A 17 13.72 -11.66 17.90
N GLY A 18 13.73 -12.55 18.89
CA GLY A 18 14.13 -12.24 20.27
C GLY A 18 13.05 -11.61 21.14
N PHE A 19 11.83 -11.45 20.62
CA PHE A 19 10.67 -10.92 21.35
C PHE A 19 9.51 -11.92 21.40
N GLU A 20 9.78 -13.21 21.22
CA GLU A 20 8.77 -14.27 21.16
C GLU A 20 7.93 -14.33 22.45
N ALA A 21 8.58 -14.15 23.61
CA ALA A 21 7.90 -14.09 24.91
C ALA A 21 6.94 -12.88 25.05
N HIS A 22 7.10 -11.85 24.22
CA HIS A 22 6.32 -10.62 24.26
C HIS A 22 5.29 -10.52 23.13
N HIS A 23 5.12 -11.56 22.30
CA HIS A 23 4.20 -11.57 21.16
C HIS A 23 2.77 -11.14 21.53
N ILE A 24 2.25 -11.56 22.69
CA ILE A 24 0.92 -11.16 23.17
C ILE A 24 0.84 -9.65 23.40
N TRP A 25 1.85 -9.06 24.08
CA TRP A 25 1.90 -7.61 24.32
C TRP A 25 2.06 -6.82 23.03
N ILE A 26 2.87 -7.33 22.10
CA ILE A 26 3.06 -6.72 20.77
C ILE A 26 1.79 -6.84 19.93
N SER A 27 0.95 -7.85 20.14
CA SER A 27 -0.30 -7.99 19.40
C SER A 27 -1.24 -6.79 19.60
N ILE A 28 -1.26 -6.18 20.79
CA ILE A 28 -2.14 -5.07 21.14
C ILE A 28 -1.98 -3.88 20.16
N PRO A 29 -0.79 -3.28 19.98
CA PRO A 29 -0.63 -2.18 19.03
C PRO A 29 -0.93 -2.60 17.58
N PHE A 30 -0.57 -3.82 17.16
CA PHE A 30 -0.93 -4.30 15.81
C PHE A 30 -2.45 -4.42 15.62
N CYS A 31 -3.18 -4.97 16.60
CA CYS A 31 -4.65 -5.02 16.57
C CYS A 31 -5.26 -3.62 16.47
N CYS A 32 -4.74 -2.65 17.22
CA CYS A 32 -5.19 -1.26 17.14
C CYS A 32 -4.95 -0.68 15.74
N LEU A 33 -3.75 -0.85 15.19
CA LEU A 33 -3.39 -0.33 13.85
C LEU A 33 -4.26 -0.95 12.76
N TYR A 34 -4.44 -2.27 12.76
CA TYR A 34 -5.32 -2.95 11.80
C TYR A 34 -6.77 -2.50 11.94
N THR A 35 -7.27 -2.34 13.16
CA THR A 35 -8.62 -1.85 13.41
C THR A 35 -8.80 -0.43 12.87
N ILE A 36 -7.85 0.47 13.15
CA ILE A 36 -7.88 1.85 12.64
C ILE A 36 -7.84 1.86 11.10
N SER A 37 -6.98 1.05 10.48
CA SER A 37 -6.91 0.92 9.03
C SER A 37 -8.23 0.44 8.43
N ILE A 38 -8.78 -0.67 8.93
CA ILE A 38 -10.03 -1.25 8.41
C ILE A 38 -11.18 -0.27 8.60
N MET A 39 -11.35 0.27 9.82
CA MET A 39 -12.42 1.21 10.12
C MET A 39 -12.28 2.49 9.29
N GLY A 40 -11.09 3.08 9.22
CA GLY A 40 -10.83 4.33 8.50
C GLY A 40 -11.11 4.21 7.01
N ASN A 41 -10.55 3.20 6.35
CA ASN A 41 -10.72 2.99 4.91
C ASN A 41 -12.15 2.57 4.55
N THR A 42 -12.77 1.70 5.35
CA THR A 42 -14.19 1.36 5.17
C THR A 42 -15.09 2.57 5.35
N THR A 43 -14.82 3.43 6.35
CA THR A 43 -15.59 4.67 6.56
C THR A 43 -15.48 5.60 5.35
N ILE A 44 -14.29 5.76 4.77
CA ILE A 44 -14.10 6.57 3.56
C ILE A 44 -14.92 6.02 2.39
N LEU A 45 -14.84 4.71 2.15
CA LEU A 45 -15.62 4.06 1.10
C LEU A 45 -17.13 4.27 1.31
N THR A 46 -17.62 4.05 2.54
CA THR A 46 -19.02 4.27 2.86
C THR A 46 -19.44 5.71 2.59
N VAL A 47 -18.68 6.70 3.07
CA VAL A 47 -18.98 8.12 2.83
C VAL A 47 -19.11 8.42 1.33
N ILE A 48 -18.14 7.98 0.53
CA ILE A 48 -18.13 8.26 -0.91
C ILE A 48 -19.28 7.54 -1.63
N CYS A 49 -19.60 6.30 -1.24
CA CYS A 49 -20.71 5.54 -1.82
C CYS A 49 -22.08 6.11 -1.44
N THR A 50 -22.22 6.63 -0.21
CA THR A 50 -23.51 7.15 0.30
C THR A 50 -23.82 8.57 -0.14
N GLU A 51 -22.82 9.34 -0.57
CA GLU A 51 -22.97 10.77 -0.87
C GLU A 51 -22.74 11.02 -2.37
N PRO A 52 -23.80 11.15 -3.20
CA PRO A 52 -23.67 11.35 -4.65
C PRO A 52 -22.84 12.57 -5.04
N SER A 53 -22.83 13.61 -4.20
CA SER A 53 -22.03 14.82 -4.42
C SER A 53 -20.51 14.56 -4.38
N LEU A 54 -20.08 13.43 -3.82
CA LEU A 54 -18.69 12.98 -3.77
C LEU A 54 -18.31 12.07 -4.94
N VAL A 55 -19.21 11.77 -5.88
CA VAL A 55 -18.87 10.97 -7.08
C VAL A 55 -18.16 11.86 -8.11
N GLN A 56 -16.95 12.30 -7.74
CA GLN A 56 -16.05 13.14 -8.53
C GLN A 56 -14.66 12.48 -8.63
N PRO A 57 -13.85 12.79 -9.66
CA PRO A 57 -12.58 12.12 -9.94
C PRO A 57 -11.65 11.91 -8.73
N MET A 58 -11.38 12.98 -8.00
CA MET A 58 -10.56 12.97 -6.80
C MET A 58 -11.01 11.94 -5.75
N TYR A 59 -12.31 11.87 -5.47
CA TYR A 59 -12.85 10.93 -4.48
C TYR A 59 -12.90 9.51 -5.01
N LEU A 60 -13.11 9.31 -6.32
CA LEU A 60 -12.99 7.99 -6.93
C LEU A 60 -11.57 7.43 -6.81
N PHE A 61 -10.54 8.25 -7.00
CA PHE A 61 -9.16 7.86 -6.70
C PHE A 61 -8.95 7.57 -5.21
N LEU A 62 -9.55 8.37 -4.32
CA LEU A 62 -9.50 8.11 -2.87
C LEU A 62 -10.16 6.76 -2.51
N SER A 63 -11.25 6.37 -3.18
CA SER A 63 -11.86 5.05 -3.02
C SER A 63 -10.94 3.93 -3.52
N MET A 64 -10.23 4.12 -4.63
CA MET A 64 -9.23 3.16 -5.10
C MET A 64 -8.08 3.00 -4.09
N LEU A 65 -7.62 4.10 -3.49
CA LEU A 65 -6.61 4.09 -2.45
C LEU A 65 -7.10 3.33 -1.21
N ALA A 66 -8.30 3.65 -0.72
CA ALA A 66 -8.90 2.97 0.43
C ALA A 66 -9.12 1.47 0.19
N LEU A 67 -9.53 1.05 -1.01
CA LEU A 67 -9.67 -0.36 -1.37
C LEU A 67 -8.30 -1.07 -1.39
N THR A 68 -7.28 -0.39 -1.89
CA THR A 68 -5.89 -0.89 -1.92
C THR A 68 -5.34 -1.06 -0.50
N ASP A 69 -5.58 -0.08 0.37
CA ASP A 69 -5.17 -0.08 1.79
C ASP A 69 -5.86 -1.22 2.58
N LEU A 70 -7.15 -1.46 2.31
CA LEU A 70 -7.87 -2.63 2.84
C LEU A 70 -7.26 -3.94 2.32
N GLY A 71 -6.92 -3.99 1.03
CA GLY A 71 -6.25 -5.14 0.43
C GLY A 71 -4.92 -5.48 1.11
N LEU A 72 -4.05 -4.48 1.33
CA LEU A 72 -2.80 -4.65 2.08
C LEU A 72 -3.05 -5.16 3.48
N THR A 73 -3.98 -4.51 4.20
CA THR A 73 -4.35 -4.85 5.57
C THR A 73 -4.82 -6.30 5.68
N LEU A 74 -5.77 -6.71 4.83
CA LEU A 74 -6.34 -8.05 4.85
C LEU A 74 -5.35 -9.13 4.41
N SER A 75 -4.35 -8.77 3.60
CA SER A 75 -3.33 -9.72 3.14
C SER A 75 -2.38 -10.13 4.26
N THR A 76 -2.08 -9.24 5.21
CA THR A 76 -1.11 -9.53 6.29
C THR A 76 -1.74 -9.78 7.64
N LEU A 77 -2.92 -9.23 7.91
CA LEU A 77 -3.61 -9.39 9.18
C LEU A 77 -3.71 -10.86 9.61
N PRO A 78 -4.11 -11.83 8.76
CA PRO A 78 -4.25 -13.21 9.19
C PRO A 78 -2.93 -13.81 9.69
N THR A 79 -1.84 -13.66 8.94
CA THR A 79 -0.55 -14.28 9.30
C THR A 79 0.08 -13.60 10.51
N VAL A 80 0.02 -12.26 10.58
CA VAL A 80 0.55 -11.50 11.71
C VAL A 80 -0.22 -11.82 13.00
N MET A 81 -1.55 -11.84 12.95
CA MET A 81 -2.37 -12.15 14.12
C MET A 81 -2.23 -13.62 14.56
N GLN A 82 -2.19 -14.56 13.61
CA GLN A 82 -2.00 -15.98 13.93
C GLN A 82 -0.66 -16.24 14.63
N LEU A 83 0.40 -15.57 14.17
CA LEU A 83 1.72 -15.65 14.79
C LEU A 83 1.72 -15.04 16.19
N LEU A 84 1.14 -13.84 16.36
CA LEU A 84 1.22 -13.11 17.64
C LEU A 84 0.32 -13.69 18.74
N TRP A 85 -0.85 -14.24 18.39
CA TRP A 85 -1.81 -14.77 19.38
C TRP A 85 -1.64 -16.26 19.65
N PHE A 86 -1.37 -17.05 18.61
CA PHE A 86 -1.37 -18.52 18.71
C PHE A 86 0.02 -19.12 18.54
N ASN A 87 1.05 -18.29 18.33
CA ASN A 87 2.39 -18.74 17.96
C ASN A 87 2.38 -19.69 16.74
N ASN A 88 1.37 -19.55 15.86
CA ASN A 88 1.28 -20.33 14.65
C ASN A 88 2.13 -19.67 13.57
N GLN A 89 3.30 -20.26 13.34
CA GLN A 89 4.31 -19.74 12.42
C GLN A 89 4.26 -20.40 11.04
N ILE A 90 3.42 -21.43 10.86
CA ILE A 90 3.42 -22.24 9.65
C ILE A 90 2.48 -21.60 8.61
N ILE A 91 3.02 -21.37 7.41
CA ILE A 91 2.24 -20.99 6.23
C ILE A 91 2.50 -21.99 5.11
N SER A 92 1.45 -22.40 4.40
CA SER A 92 1.60 -23.28 3.24
C SER A 92 2.34 -22.55 2.11
N PHE A 93 3.05 -23.31 1.26
CA PHE A 93 3.73 -22.76 0.09
C PHE A 93 2.79 -21.90 -0.77
N GLU A 94 1.61 -22.41 -1.09
CA GLU A 94 0.61 -21.68 -1.88
C GLU A 94 0.07 -20.44 -1.15
N GLY A 95 -0.16 -20.53 0.17
CA GLY A 95 -0.58 -19.40 0.98
C GLY A 95 0.45 -18.27 0.98
N CYS A 96 1.73 -18.62 1.02
CA CYS A 96 2.83 -17.65 0.98
C CYS A 96 2.92 -16.94 -0.37
N PHE A 97 2.79 -17.66 -1.48
CA PHE A 97 2.76 -17.06 -2.82
C PHE A 97 1.50 -16.20 -3.06
N ALA A 98 0.35 -16.62 -2.55
CA ALA A 98 -0.87 -15.83 -2.60
C ALA A 98 -0.71 -14.52 -1.81
N GLN A 99 -0.20 -14.59 -0.58
CA GLN A 99 0.09 -13.40 0.23
C GLN A 99 1.07 -12.47 -0.48
N LEU A 100 2.12 -13.01 -1.08
CA LEU A 100 3.11 -12.24 -1.83
C LEU A 100 2.51 -11.51 -3.03
N PHE A 101 1.59 -12.17 -3.77
CA PHE A 101 0.84 -11.58 -4.88
C PHE A 101 0.02 -10.38 -4.46
N PHE A 102 -0.81 -10.54 -3.43
CA PHE A 102 -1.66 -9.46 -2.97
C PHE A 102 -0.83 -8.31 -2.40
N LEU A 103 0.20 -8.59 -1.60
CA LEU A 103 1.09 -7.57 -1.07
C LEU A 103 1.71 -6.70 -2.16
N HIS A 104 2.36 -7.30 -3.16
CA HIS A 104 3.01 -6.54 -4.22
C HIS A 104 2.00 -5.83 -5.11
N THR A 105 0.90 -6.50 -5.46
CA THR A 105 -0.13 -5.91 -6.32
C THR A 105 -0.73 -4.68 -5.64
N PHE A 106 -1.13 -4.77 -4.38
CA PHE A 106 -1.70 -3.64 -3.68
C PHE A 106 -0.65 -2.54 -3.40
N SER A 107 0.59 -2.85 -3.01
CA SER A 107 1.63 -1.81 -2.86
C SER A 107 1.90 -1.06 -4.18
N PHE A 108 1.92 -1.75 -5.32
CA PHE A 108 2.09 -1.09 -6.63
C PHE A 108 0.86 -0.30 -7.06
N MET A 109 -0.34 -0.80 -6.74
CA MET A 109 -1.58 -0.07 -6.96
C MET A 109 -1.61 1.21 -6.13
N GLU A 110 -1.14 1.19 -4.88
CA GLU A 110 -1.09 2.35 -4.00
C GLU A 110 -0.23 3.47 -4.61
N SER A 111 0.98 3.12 -5.03
CA SER A 111 1.89 4.01 -5.78
C SER A 111 1.24 4.58 -7.04
N SER A 112 0.60 3.71 -7.84
CA SER A 112 -0.03 4.10 -9.10
C SER A 112 -1.26 5.00 -8.89
N VAL A 113 -2.03 4.78 -7.82
CA VAL A 113 -3.18 5.63 -7.45
C VAL A 113 -2.68 6.98 -6.98
N LEU A 114 -1.62 7.05 -6.16
CA LEU A 114 -1.01 8.32 -5.79
C LEU A 114 -0.47 9.09 -7.01
N LEU A 115 0.10 8.40 -8.00
CA LEU A 115 0.44 9.02 -9.28
C LEU A 115 -0.79 9.59 -9.98
N ALA A 116 -1.87 8.82 -10.11
CA ALA A 116 -3.11 9.29 -10.74
C ALA A 116 -3.72 10.50 -9.99
N MET A 117 -3.66 10.52 -8.66
CA MET A 117 -4.08 11.67 -7.85
C MET A 117 -3.19 12.90 -8.08
N SER A 118 -1.88 12.72 -8.30
CA SER A 118 -1.00 13.85 -8.64
C SER A 118 -1.35 14.44 -10.02
N PHE A 119 -1.75 13.58 -10.96
CA PHE A 119 -2.24 14.01 -12.27
C PHE A 119 -3.59 14.73 -12.17
N ASP A 120 -4.52 14.25 -11.35
CA ASP A 120 -5.76 14.95 -11.01
C ASP A 120 -5.50 16.39 -10.54
N ARG A 121 -4.59 16.54 -9.58
CA ARG A 121 -4.19 17.85 -9.06
C ARG A 121 -3.53 18.74 -10.12
N TYR A 122 -2.68 18.14 -10.95
CA TYR A 122 -2.05 18.85 -12.06
C TYR A 122 -3.11 19.42 -13.02
N VAL A 123 -4.06 18.61 -13.48
CA VAL A 123 -5.10 19.08 -14.40
C VAL A 123 -6.00 20.11 -13.73
N ALA A 124 -6.39 19.89 -12.47
CA ALA A 124 -7.24 20.82 -11.73
C ALA A 124 -6.63 22.21 -11.56
N ILE A 125 -5.31 22.30 -11.34
CA ILE A 125 -4.62 23.57 -11.07
C ILE A 125 -4.05 24.19 -12.35
N CYS A 126 -3.41 23.41 -13.20
CA CYS A 126 -2.70 23.91 -14.38
C CYS A 126 -3.62 24.07 -15.59
N ARG A 127 -4.74 23.34 -15.66
CA ARG A 127 -5.70 23.38 -16.78
C ARG A 127 -7.16 23.35 -16.31
N PRO A 128 -7.60 24.30 -15.47
CA PRO A 128 -8.92 24.28 -14.85
C PRO A 128 -10.07 24.24 -15.87
N LEU A 129 -9.96 24.95 -17.01
CA LEU A 129 -10.98 24.97 -18.06
C LEU A 129 -11.20 23.62 -18.75
N HIS A 130 -10.19 22.73 -18.73
CA HIS A 130 -10.25 21.41 -19.35
C HIS A 130 -10.47 20.29 -18.33
N TYR A 131 -10.56 20.59 -17.04
CA TYR A 131 -10.67 19.57 -16.00
C TYR A 131 -11.90 18.68 -16.18
N ALA A 132 -13.08 19.28 -16.36
CA ALA A 132 -14.35 18.54 -16.48
C ALA A 132 -14.44 17.69 -17.76
N THR A 133 -13.73 18.08 -18.82
CA THR A 133 -13.71 17.31 -20.09
C THR A 133 -12.62 16.25 -20.12
N THR A 134 -11.51 16.47 -19.41
CA THR A 134 -10.38 15.54 -19.34
C THR A 134 -10.61 14.42 -18.33
N LEU A 135 -11.03 14.76 -17.11
CA LEU A 135 -11.23 13.83 -16.00
C LEU A 135 -12.72 13.61 -15.76
N THR A 136 -13.32 12.79 -16.60
CA THR A 136 -14.68 12.27 -16.38
C THR A 136 -14.64 11.02 -15.51
N ASN A 137 -15.76 10.68 -14.87
CA ASN A 137 -15.86 9.46 -14.06
C ASN A 137 -15.55 8.19 -14.87
N SER A 138 -15.91 8.17 -16.16
CA SER A 138 -15.57 7.07 -17.08
C SER A 138 -14.06 6.96 -17.30
N VAL A 139 -13.38 8.10 -17.52
CA VAL A 139 -11.91 8.13 -17.65
C VAL A 139 -11.24 7.65 -16.37
N VAL A 140 -11.72 8.07 -15.21
CA VAL A 140 -11.19 7.61 -13.91
C VAL A 140 -11.37 6.11 -13.73
N GLY A 141 -12.54 5.55 -14.07
CA GLY A 141 -12.75 4.10 -14.07
C GLY A 141 -11.78 3.36 -14.98
N ARG A 142 -11.51 3.89 -16.18
CA ARG A 142 -10.50 3.34 -17.10
C ARG A 142 -9.08 3.43 -16.55
N ILE A 143 -8.73 4.53 -15.88
CA ILE A 143 -7.44 4.68 -15.19
C ILE A 143 -7.32 3.62 -14.09
N GLY A 144 -8.36 3.44 -13.26
CA GLY A 144 -8.37 2.41 -12.22
C GLY A 144 -8.17 0.99 -12.78
N LEU A 145 -8.85 0.65 -13.88
CA LEU A 145 -8.66 -0.64 -14.56
C LEU A 145 -7.23 -0.77 -15.12
N ALA A 146 -6.70 0.29 -15.75
CA ALA A 146 -5.34 0.28 -16.28
C ALA A 146 -4.30 0.11 -15.16
N ILE A 147 -4.51 0.73 -13.99
CA ILE A 147 -3.67 0.56 -12.80
C ILE A 147 -3.70 -0.91 -12.35
N LEU A 148 -4.89 -1.49 -12.20
CA LEU A 148 -5.05 -2.89 -11.80
C LEU A 148 -4.33 -3.83 -12.77
N CYS A 149 -4.59 -3.68 -14.08
CA CYS A 149 -3.94 -4.48 -15.12
C CYS A 149 -2.42 -4.32 -15.09
N ARG A 150 -1.91 -3.08 -15.02
CA ARG A 150 -0.47 -2.78 -14.92
C ARG A 150 0.17 -3.51 -13.73
N CYS A 151 -0.44 -3.44 -12.56
CA CYS A 151 0.13 -4.03 -11.33
C CYS A 151 0.08 -5.56 -11.36
N VAL A 152 -1.06 -6.14 -11.78
CA VAL A 152 -1.19 -7.61 -11.90
C VAL A 152 -0.24 -8.17 -12.94
N LEU A 153 -0.12 -7.52 -14.11
CA LEU A 153 0.80 -7.95 -15.18
C LEU A 153 2.27 -7.76 -14.78
N ALA A 154 2.59 -6.82 -13.89
CA ALA A 154 3.94 -6.69 -13.34
C ALA A 154 4.26 -7.81 -12.35
N VAL A 155 3.34 -8.18 -11.46
CA VAL A 155 3.57 -9.11 -10.35
C VAL A 155 3.43 -10.58 -10.76
N LEU A 156 2.44 -10.91 -11.59
CA LEU A 156 2.14 -12.31 -11.90
C LEU A 156 3.32 -13.05 -12.57
N PRO A 157 4.04 -12.47 -13.55
CA PRO A 157 5.20 -13.13 -14.14
C PRO A 157 6.38 -13.27 -13.17
N SER A 158 6.66 -12.28 -12.30
CA SER A 158 7.76 -12.40 -11.32
C SER A 158 7.49 -13.53 -10.34
N LEU A 159 6.25 -13.67 -9.88
CA LEU A 159 5.85 -14.77 -9.01
C LEU A 159 5.91 -16.11 -9.69
N PHE A 160 5.44 -16.18 -10.94
CA PHE A 160 5.49 -17.43 -11.70
C PHE A 160 6.92 -17.91 -11.91
N LEU A 161 7.84 -16.99 -12.26
CA LEU A 161 9.26 -17.28 -12.36
C LEU A 161 9.83 -17.74 -11.01
N LEU A 162 9.49 -17.08 -9.91
CA LEU A 162 9.97 -17.44 -8.57
C LEU A 162 9.43 -18.80 -8.12
N LYS A 163 8.15 -19.09 -8.36
CA LYS A 163 7.47 -20.34 -7.97
C LYS A 163 8.08 -21.58 -8.62
N ARG A 164 8.66 -21.42 -9.81
CA ARG A 164 9.31 -22.52 -10.55
C ARG A 164 10.70 -22.89 -10.02
N LEU A 165 11.28 -22.09 -9.12
CA LEU A 165 12.63 -22.33 -8.62
C LEU A 165 12.63 -23.29 -7.42
N PRO A 166 13.65 -24.14 -7.27
CA PRO A 166 13.79 -25.02 -6.12
C PRO A 166 14.16 -24.22 -4.85
N PHE A 167 13.36 -24.39 -3.81
CA PHE A 167 13.63 -23.90 -2.45
C PHE A 167 14.26 -25.04 -1.64
N CYS A 168 15.56 -24.95 -1.33
CA CYS A 168 16.25 -26.04 -0.62
C CYS A 168 17.19 -25.60 0.51
N ARG A 169 17.37 -24.30 0.75
CA ARG A 169 18.30 -23.82 1.79
C ARG A 169 17.72 -23.85 3.19
N SER A 170 16.47 -23.44 3.35
CA SER A 170 15.77 -23.36 4.63
C SER A 170 14.27 -23.23 4.37
N HIS A 171 13.48 -23.28 5.44
CA HIS A 171 12.05 -22.97 5.45
C HIS A 171 11.74 -21.69 6.24
N LEU A 172 12.75 -21.07 6.87
CA LEU A 172 12.58 -19.93 7.76
C LEU A 172 12.56 -18.60 7.00
N LEU A 173 11.51 -17.82 7.20
CA LEU A 173 11.36 -16.44 6.75
C LEU A 173 11.56 -15.51 7.95
N SER A 174 12.21 -14.36 7.76
CA SER A 174 12.60 -13.45 8.86
C SER A 174 11.45 -12.55 9.32
N HIS A 175 10.34 -12.53 8.58
CA HIS A 175 9.18 -11.68 8.83
C HIS A 175 7.90 -12.48 9.11
N SER A 176 6.92 -11.82 9.75
CA SER A 176 5.59 -12.36 10.10
C SER A 176 4.62 -12.47 8.91
N TYR A 177 5.14 -12.26 7.71
CA TYR A 177 4.47 -12.38 6.43
C TYR A 177 5.51 -12.70 5.35
N CYS A 178 5.05 -13.18 4.19
CA CYS A 178 5.90 -13.55 3.09
C CYS A 178 6.45 -12.32 2.36
N LEU A 179 7.72 -12.02 2.60
CA LEU A 179 8.47 -10.96 1.92
C LEU A 179 9.29 -11.54 0.75
N HIS A 180 9.23 -10.88 -0.41
CA HIS A 180 9.94 -11.34 -1.62
C HIS A 180 11.45 -11.49 -1.41
N GLN A 181 12.06 -10.52 -0.71
CA GLN A 181 13.49 -10.49 -0.43
C GLN A 181 13.94 -11.68 0.42
N ASP A 182 13.11 -12.14 1.34
CA ASP A 182 13.39 -13.34 2.14
C ASP A 182 13.32 -14.58 1.25
N MET A 183 12.22 -14.74 0.52
CA MET A 183 11.99 -15.91 -0.34
C MET A 183 13.12 -16.15 -1.35
N ILE A 184 13.60 -15.10 -2.02
CA ILE A 184 14.70 -15.22 -2.98
C ILE A 184 15.99 -15.77 -2.34
N ARG A 185 16.26 -15.51 -1.06
CA ARG A 185 17.47 -15.99 -0.38
C ARG A 185 17.46 -17.51 -0.15
N LEU A 186 16.26 -18.12 -0.09
CA LEU A 186 16.07 -19.56 0.15
C LEU A 186 16.20 -20.41 -1.12
N VAL A 187 16.16 -19.77 -2.30
CA VAL A 187 16.29 -20.43 -3.60
C VAL A 187 17.72 -20.96 -3.80
N CYS A 188 17.83 -22.17 -4.35
CA CYS A 188 19.11 -22.82 -4.65
C CYS A 188 19.36 -23.07 -6.15
N ALA A 189 18.74 -22.25 -6.99
CA ALA A 189 18.99 -22.19 -8.43
C ALA A 189 19.47 -20.81 -8.86
N ASP A 190 19.82 -20.70 -10.14
CA ASP A 190 20.16 -19.43 -10.77
C ASP A 190 18.94 -18.49 -10.81
N ILE A 191 19.07 -17.33 -10.16
CA ILE A 191 18.05 -16.28 -10.05
C ILE A 191 18.28 -15.11 -11.02
N ARG A 192 19.20 -15.22 -11.99
CA ARG A 192 19.54 -14.11 -12.91
C ARG A 192 18.33 -13.52 -13.63
N VAL A 193 17.44 -14.36 -14.17
CA VAL A 193 16.24 -13.91 -14.90
C VAL A 193 15.26 -13.20 -13.94
N ASN A 194 15.03 -13.78 -12.76
CA ASN A 194 14.19 -13.16 -11.73
C ASN A 194 14.73 -11.80 -11.30
N ASN A 195 16.04 -11.67 -11.13
CA ASN A 195 16.67 -10.40 -10.75
C ASN A 195 16.52 -9.34 -11.84
N TRP A 196 16.73 -9.68 -13.11
CA TRP A 196 16.51 -8.75 -14.23
C TRP A 196 15.05 -8.30 -14.32
N TYR A 197 14.12 -9.23 -14.19
CA TYR A 197 12.70 -8.91 -14.20
C TYR A 197 12.30 -8.06 -12.99
N ALA A 198 12.74 -8.42 -11.79
CA ALA A 198 12.49 -7.65 -10.57
C ALA A 198 13.07 -6.23 -10.69
N PHE A 199 14.28 -6.09 -11.26
CA PHE A 199 14.88 -4.79 -11.54
C PHE A 199 14.03 -3.96 -12.51
N ALA A 200 13.53 -4.56 -13.59
CA ALA A 200 12.63 -3.89 -14.53
C ALA A 200 11.33 -3.42 -13.85
N VAL A 201 10.72 -4.25 -13.01
CA VAL A 201 9.51 -3.89 -12.25
C VAL A 201 9.79 -2.74 -11.27
N VAL A 202 10.89 -2.79 -10.53
CA VAL A 202 11.33 -1.70 -9.63
C VAL A 202 11.51 -0.40 -10.41
N LEU A 203 12.19 -0.44 -11.56
CA LEU A 203 12.35 0.76 -12.38
C LEU A 203 10.99 1.29 -12.85
N LEU A 204 10.14 0.42 -13.40
CA LEU A 204 8.86 0.80 -14.01
C LEU A 204 7.82 1.34 -13.03
N ILE A 205 7.86 0.96 -11.75
CA ILE A 205 6.85 1.35 -10.76
C ILE A 205 7.50 2.19 -9.67
N ILE A 206 8.43 1.59 -8.91
CA ILE A 206 9.03 2.21 -7.72
C ILE A 206 9.83 3.48 -8.04
N VAL A 207 10.44 3.56 -9.23
CA VAL A 207 11.21 4.75 -9.64
C VAL A 207 10.39 5.69 -10.53
N MET A 208 9.66 5.16 -11.51
CA MET A 208 8.92 6.01 -12.46
C MET A 208 7.73 6.74 -11.83
N ASP A 209 6.96 6.09 -10.95
CA ASP A 209 5.80 6.73 -10.32
C ASP A 209 6.20 7.98 -9.49
N PRO A 210 7.19 7.95 -8.58
CA PRO A 210 7.58 9.14 -7.82
C PRO A 210 8.22 10.22 -8.70
N LEU A 211 8.93 9.85 -9.77
CA LEU A 211 9.47 10.82 -10.73
C LEU A 211 8.33 11.58 -11.45
N LEU A 212 7.29 10.89 -11.88
CA LEU A 212 6.13 11.51 -12.51
C LEU A 212 5.28 12.33 -11.53
N ILE A 213 5.19 11.91 -10.26
CA ILE A 213 4.61 12.72 -9.18
C ILE A 213 5.42 14.02 -8.99
N ALA A 214 6.75 13.92 -8.87
CA ALA A 214 7.63 15.08 -8.70
C ALA A 214 7.54 16.03 -9.90
N LEU A 215 7.49 15.50 -11.12
CA LEU A 215 7.29 16.28 -12.34
C LEU A 215 5.95 17.01 -12.33
N SER A 216 4.86 16.32 -11.96
CA SER A 216 3.53 16.93 -11.85
C SER A 216 3.52 18.09 -10.86
N TYR A 217 4.14 17.91 -9.70
CA TYR A 217 4.26 18.97 -8.69
C TYR A 217 5.20 20.12 -9.09
N THR A 218 6.23 19.84 -9.87
CA THR A 218 7.08 20.89 -10.44
C THR A 218 6.27 21.80 -11.36
N PHE A 219 5.42 21.24 -12.21
CA PHE A 219 4.51 22.04 -13.05
C PHE A 219 3.43 22.77 -12.24
N ILE A 220 2.85 22.12 -11.23
CA ILE A 220 1.88 22.77 -10.32
C ILE A 220 2.53 23.98 -9.64
N LEU A 221 3.72 23.81 -9.06
CA LEU A 221 4.43 24.88 -8.39
C LEU A 221 4.78 26.02 -9.35
N LYS A 222 5.28 25.69 -10.55
CA LYS A 222 5.54 26.68 -11.60
C LYS A 222 4.28 27.47 -11.96
N SER A 223 3.16 26.80 -12.17
CA SER A 223 1.88 27.45 -12.48
C SER A 223 1.47 28.43 -11.36
N ILE A 224 1.46 27.96 -10.11
CA ILE A 224 1.08 28.74 -8.94
C ILE A 224 1.99 29.97 -8.76
N LEU A 225 3.30 29.83 -8.96
CA LEU A 225 4.25 30.94 -8.84
C LEU A 225 4.09 31.98 -9.95
N CYS A 226 3.64 31.58 -11.15
CA CYS A 226 3.48 32.47 -12.29
C CYS A 226 2.14 33.24 -12.28
N THR A 227 1.05 32.63 -11.80
CA THR A 227 -0.31 33.17 -12.03
C THR A 227 -1.08 33.56 -10.78
N ALA A 228 -0.74 33.01 -9.61
CA ALA A 228 -1.56 33.15 -8.41
C ALA A 228 -1.07 34.26 -7.48
N SER A 229 -2.01 35.01 -6.90
CA SER A 229 -1.76 35.91 -5.77
C SER A 229 -1.34 35.12 -4.52
N TRP A 230 -0.68 35.76 -3.55
CA TRP A 230 -0.17 35.08 -2.35
C TRP A 230 -1.23 34.22 -1.63
N THR A 231 -2.46 34.74 -1.50
CA THR A 231 -3.59 34.03 -0.87
C THR A 231 -4.04 32.81 -1.68
N GLU A 232 -4.08 32.92 -3.01
CA GLU A 232 -4.39 31.81 -3.91
C GLU A 232 -3.28 30.75 -3.91
N ARG A 233 -2.01 31.15 -3.78
CA ARG A 233 -0.88 30.23 -3.61
C ARG A 233 -1.04 29.37 -2.35
N LEU A 234 -1.30 30.00 -1.20
CA LEU A 234 -1.52 29.27 0.05
C LEU A 234 -2.71 28.31 -0.04
N ARG A 235 -3.80 28.74 -0.69
CA ARG A 235 -4.98 27.88 -0.89
C ARG A 235 -4.67 26.67 -1.77
N ALA A 236 -3.96 26.86 -2.88
CA ALA A 236 -3.59 25.78 -3.79
C ALA A 236 -2.64 24.76 -3.13
N LEU A 237 -1.64 25.24 -2.39
CA LEU A 237 -0.73 24.38 -1.63
C LEU A 237 -1.46 23.60 -0.52
N ASN A 238 -2.37 24.26 0.20
CA ASN A 238 -3.17 23.59 1.23
C ASN A 238 -4.09 22.50 0.63
N ASN A 239 -4.60 22.70 -0.60
CA ASN A 239 -5.39 21.69 -1.31
C ASN A 239 -4.56 20.48 -1.78
N CYS A 240 -3.24 20.64 -1.94
CA CYS A 240 -2.33 19.55 -2.30
C CYS A 240 -1.71 18.86 -1.09
N LEU A 241 -1.77 19.49 0.09
CA LEU A 241 -1.07 19.02 1.28
C LEU A 241 -1.46 17.59 1.68
N SER A 242 -2.73 17.21 1.58
CA SER A 242 -3.17 15.83 1.90
C SER A 242 -2.49 14.80 1.00
N HIS A 243 -2.39 15.08 -0.30
CA HIS A 243 -1.72 14.20 -1.25
C HIS A 243 -0.21 14.15 -1.00
N MET A 244 0.43 15.30 -0.76
CA MET A 244 1.85 15.34 -0.42
C MET A 244 2.19 14.54 0.85
N LEU A 245 1.34 14.66 1.88
CA LEU A 245 1.50 13.87 3.10
C LEU A 245 1.34 12.37 2.83
N ALA A 246 0.36 11.96 2.03
CA ALA A 246 0.17 10.55 1.65
C ALA A 246 1.37 10.01 0.87
N VAL A 247 1.91 10.78 -0.08
CA VAL A 247 3.14 10.44 -0.83
C VAL A 247 4.32 10.26 0.13
N LEU A 248 4.52 11.17 1.08
CA LEU A 248 5.59 11.06 2.07
C LEU A 248 5.43 9.81 2.95
N VAL A 249 4.20 9.52 3.40
CA VAL A 249 3.89 8.35 4.22
C VAL A 249 4.21 7.04 3.48
N LEU A 250 4.02 6.96 2.17
CA LEU A 250 4.38 5.77 1.39
C LEU A 250 5.89 5.69 1.12
N TYR A 251 6.47 6.74 0.54
CA TYR A 251 7.82 6.65 -0.01
C TYR A 251 8.93 6.77 1.05
N VAL A 252 8.71 7.49 2.15
CA VAL A 252 9.74 7.63 3.20
C VAL A 252 10.05 6.26 3.85
N PRO A 253 9.06 5.47 4.32
CA PRO A 253 9.31 4.12 4.80
C PRO A 253 9.88 3.18 3.74
N MET A 254 9.41 3.27 2.48
CA MET A 254 9.92 2.45 1.37
C MET A 254 11.43 2.66 1.14
N VAL A 255 11.87 3.92 1.13
CA VAL A 255 13.29 4.26 1.07
C VAL A 255 14.00 3.76 2.33
N GLY A 256 13.38 3.88 3.51
CA GLY A 256 13.90 3.34 4.77
C GLY A 256 14.18 1.83 4.72
N VAL A 257 13.26 1.02 4.20
CA VAL A 257 13.46 -0.43 4.01
C VAL A 257 14.67 -0.69 3.10
N SER A 258 14.76 0.06 2.00
CA SER A 258 15.88 -0.09 1.05
C SER A 258 17.23 0.31 1.66
N MET A 259 17.27 1.42 2.42
CA MET A 259 18.48 1.90 3.07
C MET A 259 18.94 0.97 4.19
N THR A 260 18.02 0.47 5.02
CA THR A 260 18.35 -0.48 6.08
C THR A 260 18.94 -1.76 5.50
N HIS A 261 18.31 -2.35 4.48
CA HIS A 261 18.83 -3.57 3.84
C HIS A 261 20.20 -3.37 3.16
N ARG A 262 20.48 -2.18 2.61
CA ARG A 262 21.73 -1.91 1.88
C ARG A 262 22.90 -1.49 2.77
N PHE A 263 22.66 -0.59 3.71
CA PHE A 263 23.70 0.05 4.52
C PHE A 263 23.70 -0.39 5.98
N ALA A 264 22.57 -0.85 6.51
CA ALA A 264 22.44 -1.27 7.90
C ALA A 264 22.44 -2.79 8.05
N LYS A 265 23.30 -3.51 7.30
CA LYS A 265 23.38 -4.98 7.34
C LYS A 265 23.69 -5.57 8.71
N HIS A 266 24.32 -4.77 9.59
CA HIS A 266 24.67 -5.13 10.97
C HIS A 266 23.65 -4.59 11.99
N ALA A 267 22.56 -3.96 11.55
CA ALA A 267 21.52 -3.53 12.46
C ALA A 267 20.83 -4.76 13.09
N PRO A 268 20.28 -4.64 14.30
CA PRO A 268 19.49 -5.69 14.91
C PRO A 268 18.35 -6.13 13.96
N PRO A 269 18.02 -7.43 13.86
CA PRO A 269 16.90 -7.93 13.06
C PRO A 269 15.58 -7.18 13.34
N LEU A 270 15.39 -6.76 14.60
CA LEU A 270 14.28 -5.90 15.03
C LEU A 270 14.10 -4.64 14.17
N VAL A 271 15.19 -3.96 13.79
CA VAL A 271 15.13 -2.72 13.00
C VAL A 271 14.56 -3.01 11.60
N HIS A 272 15.00 -4.09 10.96
CA HIS A 272 14.49 -4.49 9.66
C HIS A 272 13.00 -4.85 9.73
N VAL A 273 12.58 -5.56 10.77
CA VAL A 273 11.17 -5.93 10.98
C VAL A 273 10.31 -4.69 11.24
N ILE A 274 10.74 -3.77 12.11
CA ILE A 274 9.98 -2.54 12.41
C ILE A 274 9.83 -1.68 11.15
N VAL A 275 10.91 -1.43 10.41
CA VAL A 275 10.87 -0.57 9.22
C VAL A 275 10.00 -1.19 8.13
N ALA A 276 10.03 -2.52 7.95
CA ALA A 276 9.15 -3.22 7.01
C ALA A 276 7.67 -3.15 7.42
N ASN A 277 7.36 -3.27 8.72
CA ASN A 277 5.99 -3.10 9.22
C ASN A 277 5.50 -1.65 9.11
N ILE A 278 6.37 -0.65 9.34
CA ILE A 278 6.02 0.77 9.14
C ILE A 278 5.69 1.01 7.67
N TYR A 279 6.50 0.49 6.74
CA TYR A 279 6.23 0.61 5.31
C TYR A 279 4.86 0.05 4.92
N LEU A 280 4.47 -1.09 5.50
CA LEU A 280 3.22 -1.75 5.17
C LEU A 280 1.99 -1.12 5.86
N LEU A 281 2.11 -0.72 7.13
CA LEU A 281 0.97 -0.30 7.95
C LEU A 281 0.77 1.22 8.03
N ALA A 282 1.84 2.01 7.86
CA ALA A 282 1.72 3.46 7.97
C ALA A 282 0.75 4.04 6.92
N PRO A 283 0.81 3.68 5.63
CA PRO A 283 -0.12 4.25 4.66
C PRO A 283 -1.59 3.88 4.92
N PRO A 284 -1.97 2.60 5.11
CA PRO A 284 -3.36 2.23 5.40
C PRO A 284 -3.95 2.89 6.65
N VAL A 285 -3.12 3.20 7.65
CA VAL A 285 -3.54 3.90 8.88
C VAL A 285 -3.61 5.41 8.68
N MET A 286 -2.60 6.01 8.05
CA MET A 286 -2.46 7.46 7.98
C MET A 286 -3.26 8.08 6.85
N ASN A 287 -3.42 7.40 5.70
CA ASN A 287 -4.21 7.88 4.57
C ASN A 287 -5.62 8.30 5.00
N PRO A 288 -6.42 7.44 5.68
CA PRO A 288 -7.76 7.85 6.07
C PRO A 288 -7.78 9.01 7.07
N ILE A 289 -6.80 9.11 7.97
CA ILE A 289 -6.66 10.23 8.91
C ILE A 289 -6.36 11.52 8.16
N ILE A 290 -5.37 11.50 7.26
CA ILE A 290 -4.96 12.65 6.45
C ILE A 290 -6.15 13.19 5.65
N TYR A 291 -6.85 12.32 4.92
CA TYR A 291 -7.97 12.75 4.08
C TYR A 291 -9.19 13.17 4.91
N SER A 292 -9.49 12.53 6.04
CA SER A 292 -10.61 12.92 6.90
C SER A 292 -10.38 14.25 7.62
N VAL A 293 -9.15 14.53 8.06
CA VAL A 293 -8.82 15.79 8.75
C VAL A 293 -8.80 16.95 7.77
N LYS A 294 -8.19 16.76 6.59
CA LYS A 294 -7.96 17.85 5.62
C LYS A 294 -9.10 18.05 4.64
N THR A 295 -9.89 17.02 4.32
CA THR A 295 -10.97 17.11 3.34
C THR A 295 -12.30 17.37 4.02
N LYS A 296 -12.77 18.64 3.97
CA LYS A 296 -14.00 19.09 4.64
C LYS A 296 -15.21 18.23 4.27
N GLN A 297 -15.33 17.84 3.01
CA GLN A 297 -16.45 17.06 2.49
C GLN A 297 -16.48 15.63 3.05
N ILE A 298 -15.31 14.96 3.14
CA ILE A 298 -15.20 13.66 3.81
C ILE A 298 -15.59 13.80 5.28
N ARG A 299 -15.02 14.79 5.97
CA ARG A 299 -15.34 15.07 7.38
C ARG A 299 -16.84 15.27 7.60
N GLN A 300 -17.50 16.05 6.76
CA GLN A 300 -18.95 16.29 6.81
C GLN A 300 -19.75 15.01 6.50
N GLY A 301 -19.29 14.19 5.56
CA GLY A 301 -19.88 12.87 5.29
C GLY A 301 -19.81 11.96 6.52
N ILE A 302 -18.66 11.89 7.18
CA ILE A 302 -18.48 11.12 8.42
C ILE A 302 -19.44 11.60 9.52
N PHE A 303 -19.53 12.91 9.75
CA PHE A 303 -20.47 13.45 10.75
C PHE A 303 -21.92 13.08 10.45
N ARG A 304 -22.35 13.13 9.18
CA ARG A 304 -23.70 12.72 8.76
C ARG A 304 -23.95 11.23 9.00
N LEU A 305 -22.99 10.36 8.67
CA LEU A 305 -23.12 8.92 8.92
C LEU A 305 -23.26 8.62 10.43
N ILE A 306 -22.46 9.28 11.26
CA ILE A 306 -22.52 9.10 12.72
C ILE A 306 -23.87 9.61 13.26
N SER A 307 -24.35 10.77 12.81
CA SER A 307 -25.63 11.32 13.28
C SER A 307 -26.82 10.45 12.86
N GLN A 308 -26.83 9.93 11.63
CA GLN A 308 -27.87 9.01 11.14
C GLN A 308 -27.88 7.69 11.92
N ARG A 309 -26.71 7.12 12.19
CA ARG A 309 -26.58 5.89 12.98
C ARG A 309 -27.02 6.09 14.43
N SER A 310 -26.74 7.26 15.01
CA SER A 310 -27.23 7.63 16.34
C SER A 310 -28.75 7.81 16.41
N MET A 311 -29.41 8.19 15.31
CA MET A 311 -30.88 8.29 15.25
C MET A 311 -31.54 6.92 15.08
N TYR A 312 -30.89 5.97 14.40
CA TYR A 312 -31.43 4.61 14.22
C TYR A 312 -31.27 3.70 15.46
N LEU A 313 -30.30 4.00 16.32
CA LEU A 313 -30.04 3.28 17.58
C LEU A 313 -30.85 3.81 18.78
N ARG A 314 -31.75 4.77 18.55
CA ARG A 314 -32.64 5.39 19.53
C ARG A 314 -34.09 4.99 19.23
#